data_AF-A0A925TM70-F1
#
_entry.id   AF-A0A925TM70-F1
#
_cell.length_a   1.000
_cell.length_b   1.000
_cell.length_c   1.000
_cell.angle_alpha   90.00
_cell.angle_beta   90.00
_cell.angle_gamma   90.00
#
_symmetry.space_group_name_H-M   'P 1'
#
loop_
_entity.id
_entity.type
_entity.pdbx_description
1 polymer ?
#
loop_
_entity_poly.entity_id
_entity_poly.type
_entity_poly.pdbx_seq_one_letter_code
_entity_poly.pdbx_strand_id
1 'polypeptide(L)' 'MKIRFVQDYLRSGGTERQTLLLAHAFRKAGHDTAVVLFRPGGTLYP' A
#
# COMPACT_ATOMS: atom_id res chain seq x y z
N MET A 1 -10.05 12.33 -3.25
CA MET A 1 -8.69 12.83 -3.54
C MET A 1 -7.88 11.71 -4.18
N LYS A 2 -6.75 12.01 -4.83
CA LYS A 2 -5.81 11.00 -5.34
C LYS A 2 -4.70 10.77 -4.31
N ILE A 3 -4.52 9.53 -3.87
CA ILE A 3 -3.54 9.14 -2.84
C ILE A 3 -2.69 7.99 -3.40
N ARG A 4 -1.36 8.11 -3.30
CA ARG A 4 -0.42 7.07 -3.73
C ARG A 4 0.56 6.79 -2.60
N PHE A 5 0.55 5.56 -2.10
CA PHE A 5 1.59 5.09 -1.20
C PHE A 5 2.71 4.50 -2.04
N VAL A 6 3.94 4.94 -1.82
CA VAL A 6 5.11 4.42 -2.55
C VAL A 6 5.98 3.67 -1.57
N GLN A 7 6.26 2.39 -1.88
CA GLN A 7 7.13 1.53 -1.08
C GLN A 7 8.08 0.75 -1.97
N ASP A 8 9.21 0.34 -1.40
CA ASP A 8 10.19 -0.47 -2.11
C ASP A 8 9.68 -1.92 -2.24
N TYR A 9 9.39 -2.61 -1.14
CA TYR A 9 8.97 -4.02 -1.09
C TYR A 9 7.80 -4.26 -0.11
N LEU A 10 7.13 -5.40 -0.28
CA LEU A 10 6.15 -5.92 0.69
C LEU A 10 6.71 -7.12 1.46
N ARG A 11 7.40 -6.88 2.58
CA ARG A 11 8.13 -7.85 3.43
C ARG A 11 7.39 -8.22 4.73
N SER A 12 6.08 -7.98 4.84
CA SER A 12 5.30 -8.10 6.07
C SER A 12 5.83 -7.29 7.27
N GLY A 13 6.37 -6.09 7.01
CA GLY A 13 6.81 -5.16 8.06
C GLY A 13 5.66 -4.37 8.72
N GLY A 14 5.95 -3.66 9.83
CA GLY A 14 4.96 -2.82 10.51
C GLY A 14 4.45 -1.67 9.64
N THR A 15 5.36 -0.95 8.97
CA THR A 15 5.05 0.15 8.05
C THR A 15 4.16 -0.30 6.90
N GLU A 16 4.43 -1.47 6.37
CA GLU A 16 3.67 -2.07 5.27
C GLU A 16 2.26 -2.44 5.68
N ARG A 17 2.11 -3.15 6.82
CA ARG A 17 0.79 -3.50 7.36
C ARG A 17 -0.07 -2.26 7.59
N GLN A 18 0.52 -1.19 8.13
CA GLN A 18 -0.18 0.08 8.28
C GLN A 18 -0.50 0.76 6.94
N THR A 19 0.45 0.74 6.00
CA THR A 19 0.23 1.32 4.66
C THR A 19 -0.93 0.63 3.94
N LEU A 20 -1.00 -0.69 3.99
CA LEU A 20 -2.10 -1.45 3.43
C LEU A 20 -3.42 -1.15 4.15
N LEU A 21 -3.43 -1.10 5.49
CA LEU A 21 -4.61 -0.73 6.28
C LEU A 21 -5.16 0.64 5.88
N LEU A 22 -4.29 1.65 5.81
CA LEU A 22 -4.65 3.01 5.40
C LEU A 22 -5.11 3.06 3.95
N ALA A 23 -4.42 2.39 3.03
CA ALA A 23 -4.81 2.34 1.63
C ALA A 23 -6.22 1.75 1.46
N HIS A 24 -6.54 0.69 2.21
CA HIS A 24 -7.89 0.11 2.24
C HIS A 24 -8.92 1.09 2.83
N ALA A 25 -8.60 1.76 3.94
CA ALA A 25 -9.49 2.73 4.56
C ALA A 25 -9.81 3.91 3.62
N PHE A 26 -8.79 4.48 2.97
CA PHE A 26 -8.98 5.58 2.03
C PHE A 26 -9.76 5.16 0.78
N ARG A 27 -9.53 3.95 0.26
CA ARG A 27 -10.33 3.42 -0.85
C ARG A 27 -11.80 3.24 -0.44
N LYS A 28 -12.06 2.73 0.77
CA LYS A 28 -13.41 2.59 1.32
C LYS A 28 -14.10 3.94 1.53
N ALA A 29 -13.33 5.00 1.83
CA ALA A 29 -13.81 6.37 1.92
C ALA A 29 -14.01 7.06 0.55
N GLY A 30 -13.84 6.35 -0.57
CA GLY A 30 -14.07 6.89 -1.92
C GLY A 30 -12.90 7.69 -2.50
N HIS A 31 -11.69 7.56 -1.95
CA HIS A 31 -10.50 8.16 -2.55
C HIS A 31 -9.86 7.21 -3.57
N ASP A 32 -9.44 7.77 -4.72
CA ASP A 32 -8.60 7.07 -5.69
C ASP A 32 -7.24 6.80 -5.04
N THR A 33 -7.09 5.59 -4.49
CA THR A 33 -5.95 5.20 -3.66
C THR A 33 -5.27 3.97 -4.24
N ALA A 34 -3.95 4.02 -4.39
CA ALA A 34 -3.16 2.87 -4.82
C ALA A 34 -1.84 2.79 -4.05
N VAL A 35 -1.33 1.57 -3.92
CA VAL A 35 0.02 1.28 -3.42
C VAL A 35 0.89 0.97 -4.63
N VAL A 36 1.98 1.72 -4.77
CA VAL A 36 2.95 1.60 -5.86
C VAL A 36 4.22 1.00 -5.29
N LEU A 37 4.61 -0.15 -5.81
CA LEU A 37 5.86 -0.81 -5.47
C LEU A 37 6.87 -0.55 -6.58
N PHE A 38 8.00 0.08 -6.25
CA PHE A 38 9.05 0.32 -7.26
C PHE A 38 10.11 -0.78 -7.30
N ARG A 39 10.06 -1.76 -6.37
CA ARG A 39 10.78 -3.03 -6.46
C ARG A 39 9.80 -4.19 -6.24
N PRO A 40 9.14 -4.71 -7.29
CA PRO A 40 8.17 -5.78 -7.13
C PRO A 40 8.81 -7.02 -6.47
N GLY A 41 8.17 -7.55 -5.43
CA GLY A 41 8.62 -8.72 -4.66
C GLY A 41 8.33 -8.62 -3.16
N GLY A 42 8.71 -9.68 -2.43
CA GLY A 42 8.46 -9.83 -1.00
C GLY A 42 7.23 -10.69 -0.68
N THR A 43 7.09 -11.08 0.59
CA THR A 43 6.11 -12.07 1.07
C THR A 43 4.65 -11.69 0.81
N LEU A 44 4.31 -10.40 0.75
CA LEU A 44 2.94 -9.94 0.47
C LEU A 44 2.77 -9.38 -0.95
N TYR A 45 3.73 -9.63 -1.86
CA TYR A 45 3.55 -9.32 -3.27
C TYR A 45 2.51 -10.28 -3.89
N PRO A 46 1.50 -9.75 -4.64
CA PRO A 46 0.45 -10.57 -5.25
C PRO A 46 0.95 -11.45 -6.39
#